data_AF-X1NYN6-F1
#
_entry.id   AF-X1NYN6-F1
#
_cell.length_a   1.000
_cell.length_b   1.000
_cell.length_c   1.000
_cell.angle_alpha   90.00
_cell.angle_beta   90.00
_cell.angle_gamma   90.00
#
_symmetry.space_group_name_H-M   'P 1'
#
loop_
_entity.id
_entity.type
_entity.pdbx_description
1 polymer ?
#
loop_
_entity_poly.entity_id
_entity_poly.type
_entity_poly.pdbx_seq_one_letter_code
_entity_poly.pdbx_strand_id
1 'polypeptide(L)'
;MYLAHKGIKVANMVLDFEFEPPSGIFSLPPEKVVGLTMDPDKLIEIRSERLKALGLPDDGVYNKEERVIKELKYADSIYKKIGCPIINVTNMAIEDI
;
A
#
# COMPACT_ATOMS: atom_id res chain seq x y z
N MET A 1 3.19 13.46 0.70
CA MET A 1 3.24 14.95 0.56
C MET A 1 4.45 15.40 -0.24
N TYR A 2 5.57 14.67 -0.21
CA TYR A 2 6.81 15.01 -0.92
C TYR A 2 6.65 15.31 -2.42
N LEU A 3 5.97 14.45 -3.19
CA LEU A 3 5.76 14.68 -4.63
C LEU A 3 4.97 15.95 -4.95
N ALA A 4 4.02 16.32 -4.09
CA ALA A 4 3.27 17.57 -4.23
C ALA A 4 4.18 18.80 -4.03
N HIS A 5 5.15 18.74 -3.11
CA HIS A 5 6.16 19.79 -2.94
C HIS A 5 7.07 19.94 -4.17
N LYS A 6 7.24 18.87 -4.97
CA LYS A 6 7.91 18.92 -6.27
C LYS A 6 7.02 19.39 -7.43
N GLY A 7 5.79 19.85 -7.13
CA GLY A 7 4.84 20.34 -8.14
C GLY A 7 4.09 19.23 -8.89
N ILE A 8 4.20 17.97 -8.47
CA ILE A 8 3.54 16.83 -9.11
C ILE A 8 2.19 16.59 -8.45
N LYS A 9 1.12 16.59 -9.25
CA LYS A 9 -0.22 16.22 -8.78
C LYS A 9 -0.31 14.71 -8.64
N VAL A 10 -0.56 14.24 -7.42
CA VAL A 10 -0.66 12.82 -7.09
C VAL A 10 -1.96 12.52 -6.37
N ALA A 11 -2.47 11.30 -6.55
CA ALA A 11 -3.60 10.77 -5.80
C ALA A 11 -3.16 9.44 -5.16
N ASN A 12 -3.48 9.27 -3.88
CA ASN A 12 -3.22 8.03 -3.15
C ASN A 12 -4.50 7.19 -3.13
N MET A 13 -4.37 5.90 -3.38
CA MET A 13 -5.46 4.94 -3.29
C MET A 13 -5.05 3.80 -2.37
N VAL A 14 -5.93 3.45 -1.45
CA VAL A 14 -5.77 2.24 -0.62
C VAL A 14 -6.43 1.09 -1.36
N LEU A 15 -5.73 -0.03 -1.48
CA LEU A 15 -6.29 -1.26 -2.00
C LEU A 15 -6.78 -2.10 -0.82
N ASP A 16 -8.02 -2.57 -0.92
CA ASP A 16 -8.65 -3.47 0.04
C ASP A 16 -9.22 -4.65 -0.75
N PHE A 17 -8.90 -5.88 -0.35
CA PHE A 17 -9.37 -7.08 -1.06
C PHE A 17 -10.88 -7.30 -0.92
N GLU A 18 -11.54 -6.61 0.02
CA GLU A 18 -12.99 -6.65 0.22
C GLU A 18 -13.73 -5.69 -0.74
N PHE A 19 -13.03 -4.79 -1.42
CA PHE A 19 -13.62 -3.77 -2.30
C PHE A 19 -12.92 -3.71 -3.67
N GLU A 20 -13.69 -3.73 -4.76
CA GLU A 20 -13.10 -3.55 -6.09
C GLU A 20 -12.60 -2.11 -6.29
N PRO A 21 -11.40 -1.93 -6.87
CA PRO A 21 -10.91 -0.61 -7.18
C PRO A 21 -11.74 0.03 -8.31
N PRO A 22 -11.81 1.38 -8.34
CA PRO A 22 -12.53 2.09 -9.39
C PRO A 22 -12.04 1.69 -10.78
N SER A 23 -12.95 1.30 -11.68
CA SER A 23 -12.59 0.77 -13.01
C SER A 23 -11.68 1.70 -13.83
N GLY A 24 -11.78 3.02 -13.62
CA GLY A 24 -10.94 4.02 -14.27
C GLY A 24 -9.44 3.80 -14.07
N ILE A 25 -8.99 3.18 -12.97
CA ILE A 25 -7.56 2.97 -12.74
C ILE A 25 -6.92 2.05 -13.79
N PHE A 26 -7.68 1.09 -14.32
CA PHE A 26 -7.19 0.15 -15.32
C PHE A 26 -7.09 0.77 -16.72
N SER A 27 -7.71 1.94 -16.92
CA SER A 27 -7.60 2.72 -18.16
C SER A 27 -6.49 3.78 -18.14
N LEU A 28 -5.83 3.97 -17.00
CA LEU A 28 -4.73 4.92 -16.89
C LEU A 28 -3.48 4.39 -17.61
N PRO A 29 -2.64 5.27 -18.18
CA PRO A 29 -1.32 4.89 -18.67
C PRO A 29 -0.52 4.21 -17.54
N PRO A 30 0.04 3.00 -17.74
CA PRO A 30 0.72 2.24 -16.68
C PRO A 30 1.89 3.01 -16.04
N GLU A 31 2.57 3.84 -16.83
CA GLU A 31 3.65 4.74 -16.41
C GLU A 31 3.23 5.85 -15.43
N LYS A 32 1.92 6.12 -15.30
CA LYS A 32 1.36 7.09 -14.34
C LYS A 32 0.84 6.44 -13.07
N VAL A 33 0.89 5.12 -12.98
CA VAL A 33 0.51 4.35 -11.79
C VAL A 33 1.78 3.75 -11.21
N VAL A 34 1.92 3.81 -9.88
CA VAL A 34 3.03 3.18 -9.17
C VAL A 34 2.44 2.30 -8.09
N GLY A 35 2.72 1.00 -8.16
CA GLY A 35 2.37 0.06 -7.12
C GLY A 35 3.36 0.18 -5.97
N LEU A 36 2.86 0.27 -4.73
CA LEU A 36 3.71 0.24 -3.53
C LEU A 36 3.47 -1.08 -2.82
N THR A 37 4.56 -1.77 -2.48
CA THR A 37 4.53 -3.02 -1.71
C THR A 37 5.52 -2.94 -0.55
N MET A 38 5.34 -3.80 0.44
CA MET A 38 6.20 -3.85 1.62
C MET A 38 6.20 -5.24 2.22
N ASP A 39 7.23 -5.55 2.99
CA ASP A 39 7.33 -6.77 3.78
C ASP A 39 6.15 -6.91 4.75
N PRO A 40 5.51 -8.10 4.82
CA PRO A 40 4.35 -8.36 5.69
C PRO A 40 4.64 -8.08 7.17
N ASP A 41 5.78 -8.55 7.68
CA ASP A 41 6.13 -8.45 9.10
C ASP A 41 6.35 -6.98 9.45
N LYS A 42 7.04 -6.25 8.57
CA LYS A 42 7.26 -4.82 8.76
C LYS A 42 5.96 -4.02 8.70
N LEU A 43 5.02 -4.41 7.83
CA LEU A 43 3.70 -3.78 7.73
C LEU A 43 2.85 -3.99 8.99
N ILE A 44 2.91 -5.19 9.57
CA ILE A 44 2.22 -5.49 10.83
C ILE A 44 2.82 -4.64 11.95
N GLU A 45 4.15 -4.60 12.07
CA GLU A 45 4.86 -3.79 13.06
C GLU A 45 4.42 -2.31 12.99
N ILE A 46 4.49 -1.70 11.81
CA ILE A 46 4.09 -0.29 11.58
C ILE A 46 2.61 -0.07 11.93
N ARG A 47 1.71 -0.99 11.55
CA ARG A 47 0.28 -0.88 11.86
C ARG A 47 0.02 -0.97 13.36
N SER A 48 0.70 -1.87 14.06
CA SER A 48 0.58 -2.02 15.52
C SER A 48 1.13 -0.80 16.26
N GLU A 49 2.26 -0.23 15.83
CA GLU A 49 2.77 1.03 16.39
C GLU A 49 1.78 2.17 16.22
N ARG A 50 1.14 2.27 15.05
CA ARG A 50 0.15 3.31 14.76
C ARG A 50 -1.10 3.18 15.65
N LEU A 51 -1.55 1.96 15.94
CA LEU A 51 -2.66 1.72 16.87
C LEU A 51 -2.29 2.10 18.31
N LYS A 52 -1.08 1.74 18.76
CA LYS A 52 -0.56 2.15 20.07
C LYS A 52 -0.49 3.66 20.22
N ALA A 53 -0.02 4.37 19.19
CA ALA A 53 0.04 5.83 19.17
C ALA A 53 -1.35 6.49 19.26
N LEU A 54 -2.41 5.79 18.84
CA LEU A 54 -3.81 6.23 18.95
C LEU A 54 -4.49 5.77 20.26
N GLY A 55 -3.78 5.04 21.13
CA GLY A 55 -4.33 4.51 22.38
C GLY A 55 -5.31 3.34 22.19
N LEU A 56 -5.29 2.68 21.03
CA LEU A 56 -6.15 1.55 20.72
C LEU A 56 -5.46 0.21 21.04
N PRO A 57 -6.19 -0.80 21.55
CA PRO A 57 -5.64 -2.11 21.85
C PRO A 57 -5.27 -2.91 20.59
N ASP A 58 -4.29 -3.81 20.72
CA ASP A 58 -3.74 -4.61 19.62
C ASP A 58 -4.45 -5.98 19.54
N ASP A 59 -5.70 -5.96 19.09
CA ASP A 59 -6.69 -7.03 19.34
C ASP A 59 -6.49 -8.38 18.60
N GLY A 60 -5.39 -8.64 17.90
CA GLY A 60 -5.32 -9.89 17.13
C GLY A 60 -4.13 -10.08 16.20
N VAL A 61 -2.91 -10.05 16.73
CA VAL A 61 -1.64 -10.25 15.99
C VAL A 61 -1.68 -11.41 14.98
N TYR A 62 -2.33 -12.54 15.31
CA TYR A 62 -2.44 -13.70 14.40
C TYR A 62 -3.45 -13.53 13.25
N ASN A 63 -4.58 -12.85 13.45
CA ASN A 63 -5.54 -12.57 12.37
C ASN A 63 -5.08 -11.44 11.44
N LYS A 64 -4.06 -10.67 11.86
CA LYS A 64 -3.47 -9.59 11.05
C LYS A 64 -2.50 -10.13 10.00
N GLU A 65 -1.72 -11.16 10.31
CA GLU A 65 -0.73 -11.70 9.38
C GLU A 65 -1.37 -12.34 8.14
N GLU A 66 -2.31 -13.26 8.32
CA GLU A 66 -3.02 -13.88 7.19
C GLU A 66 -3.76 -12.84 6.34
N ARG A 67 -4.35 -11.82 6.97
CA ARG A 67 -5.03 -10.72 6.29
C ARG A 67 -4.04 -9.87 5.49
N VAL A 68 -2.90 -9.50 6.06
CA VAL A 68 -1.84 -8.74 5.37
C VAL A 68 -1.32 -9.51 4.16
N ILE A 69 -1.09 -10.82 4.29
CA ILE A 69 -0.67 -11.65 3.15
C ILE A 69 -1.72 -11.63 2.03
N LYS A 70 -3.01 -11.69 2.37
CA LYS A 70 -4.11 -11.56 1.38
C LYS A 70 -4.13 -10.19 0.73
N GLU A 71 -3.98 -9.11 1.51
CA GLU A 71 -3.90 -7.74 1.00
C GLU A 71 -2.75 -7.55 0.00
N LEU A 72 -1.55 -8.04 0.35
CA LEU A 72 -0.36 -7.94 -0.51
C LEU A 72 -0.51 -8.75 -1.80
N LYS A 73 -1.06 -9.98 -1.72
CA LYS A 73 -1.36 -10.79 -2.92
C LYS A 73 -2.40 -10.14 -3.81
N TYR A 74 -3.43 -9.56 -3.21
CA TYR A 74 -4.44 -8.81 -3.94
C TYR A 74 -3.82 -7.61 -4.65
N ALA A 75 -3.04 -6.80 -3.94
CA ALA A 75 -2.34 -5.65 -4.50
C ALA A 75 -1.43 -6.04 -5.67
N ASP A 76 -0.63 -7.11 -5.52
CA ASP A 76 0.21 -7.66 -6.60
C ASP A 76 -0.61 -8.06 -7.83
N SER A 77 -1.78 -8.68 -7.64
CA SER A 77 -2.67 -9.01 -8.77
C SER A 77 -3.19 -7.77 -9.51
N ILE A 78 -3.51 -6.70 -8.79
CA ILE A 78 -3.96 -5.43 -9.36
C ILE A 78 -2.81 -4.75 -10.11
N TYR A 79 -1.62 -4.68 -9.52
CA TYR A 79 -0.44 -4.10 -10.16
C TYR A 79 -0.08 -4.83 -11.46
N LYS A 80 -0.11 -6.17 -11.46
CA LYS A 80 0.10 -6.98 -12.66
C LYS A 80 -0.97 -6.74 -13.73
N LYS A 81 -2.23 -6.56 -13.34
CA LYS A 81 -3.32 -6.25 -14.27
C LYS A 81 -3.17 -4.88 -14.91
N ILE A 82 -2.64 -3.90 -14.17
CA ILE A 82 -2.34 -2.55 -14.69
C ILE A 82 -1.05 -2.54 -15.52
N GLY A 83 -0.08 -3.39 -15.17
CA GLY A 83 1.25 -3.40 -15.78
C GLY A 83 2.14 -2.25 -15.31
N CYS A 84 1.89 -1.73 -14.11
CA CYS A 84 2.64 -0.61 -13.55
C CYS A 84 3.97 -1.04 -12.89
N PRO A 85 4.94 -0.12 -12.75
CA PRO A 85 6.10 -0.35 -11.90
C PRO A 85 5.69 -0.56 -10.45
N ILE A 86 6.35 -1.51 -9.78
CA ILE A 86 6.12 -1.84 -8.36
C ILE A 86 7.40 -1.47 -7.59
N ILE A 87 7.24 -0.66 -6.55
CA ILE A 87 8.33 -0.24 -5.66
C ILE A 87 8.11 -0.92 -4.31
N ASN A 88 9.14 -1.65 -3.85
CA ASN A 88 9.17 -2.18 -2.50
C ASN A 88 9.72 -1.10 -1.56
N VAL A 89 8.87 -0.60 -0.67
CA VAL A 89 9.20 0.49 0.25
C VAL A 89 9.61 0.01 1.65
N THR A 90 9.93 -1.28 1.80
CA THR A 90 10.41 -1.84 3.06
C THR A 90 11.68 -1.13 3.50
N ASN A 91 11.62 -0.47 4.67
CA ASN A 91 12.70 0.32 5.26
C ASN A 91 13.20 1.50 4.41
N MET A 92 12.44 1.93 3.39
CA MET A 92 12.79 3.14 2.63
C MET A 92 12.34 4.39 3.38
N ALA A 93 13.19 5.42 3.42
CA ALA A 93 12.75 6.73 3.85
C ALA A 93 11.82 7.34 2.78
N ILE A 94 10.91 8.23 3.20
CA ILE A 94 9.98 8.91 2.29
C ILE A 94 10.72 9.73 1.21
N GLU A 95 11.96 10.13 1.49
CA GLU A 95 12.84 10.90 0.59
C GLU A 95 13.47 10.04 -0.51
N ASP A 96 13.56 8.73 -0.30
CA ASP A 96 14.16 7.76 -1.23
C ASP A 96 13.15 7.21 -2.26
N ILE A 97 11.86 7.56 -2.11
CA ILE A 97 10.74 7.17 -2.98
C ILE A 97 10.41 8.30 -3.96
#